data_AF-A0A7Y1X6V4-F1
#
_entry.id   AF-A0A7Y1X6V4-F1
#
_cell.length_a   1.000
_cell.length_b   1.000
_cell.length_c   1.000
_cell.angle_alpha   90.00
_cell.angle_beta   90.00
_cell.angle_gamma   90.00
#
_symmetry.space_group_name_H-M   'P 1'
#
loop_
_entity.id
_entity.type
_entity.pdbx_description
1 polymer ?
#
loop_
_entity_poly.entity_id
_entity_poly.type
_entity_poly.pdbx_seq_one_letter_code
_entity_poly.pdbx_strand_id
1 'polypeptide(L)'
;MLTVVVAFALGVYLIGFRSGHGSTARPASPVAPRVLVPPLLGAAGTVGVLGRRRRRASAQPASGLQVLAGTLVVGAAAGMSLQTSLKGACGVVDSQQRSQIERVLRNSHQMGLGAALAAAEGSAAPLFGRLARAQVTGAPLIATVAAFAAEDRAHRRGRGVEAARRLPVKLTIPLALLVLPGFLLLTAAPAAVGSIQRLLGPLLP
;
A
#
# COMPACT_ATOMS: atom_id res chain seq x y z
N MET A 1 -38.68 6.43 -10.34
CA MET A 1 -37.89 6.82 -9.14
C MET A 1 -37.98 5.75 -8.04
N LEU A 2 -39.18 5.31 -7.63
CA LEU A 2 -39.38 4.19 -6.68
C LEU A 2 -38.76 2.86 -7.15
N THR A 3 -38.80 2.58 -8.45
CA THR A 3 -38.31 1.34 -9.08
C THR A 3 -36.80 1.15 -8.98
N VAL A 4 -36.02 2.23 -9.00
CA VAL A 4 -34.54 2.18 -8.91
C VAL A 4 -34.11 1.86 -7.47
N VAL A 5 -34.86 2.34 -6.48
CA VAL A 5 -34.60 2.10 -5.05
C VAL A 5 -34.89 0.65 -4.67
N VAL A 6 -35.99 0.08 -5.17
CA VAL A 6 -36.34 -1.33 -4.94
C VAL A 6 -35.34 -2.27 -5.63
N ALA A 7 -34.90 -1.95 -6.85
CA ALA A 7 -33.89 -2.72 -7.55
C ALA A 7 -32.52 -2.75 -6.84
N PHE A 8 -32.12 -1.64 -6.20
CA PHE A 8 -30.85 -1.56 -5.47
C PHE A 8 -30.89 -2.32 -4.14
N ALA A 9 -32.01 -2.25 -3.41
CA ALA A 9 -32.22 -3.01 -2.18
C ALA A 9 -32.26 -4.52 -2.43
N LEU A 10 -32.91 -4.95 -3.52
CA LEU A 10 -32.96 -6.36 -3.93
C LEU A 10 -31.58 -6.89 -4.36
N GLY A 11 -30.79 -6.05 -5.05
CA GLY A 11 -29.44 -6.39 -5.52
C GLY A 11 -28.45 -6.65 -4.37
N VAL A 12 -28.52 -5.85 -3.30
CA VAL A 12 -27.68 -6.04 -2.11
C VAL A 12 -28.11 -7.28 -1.31
N TYR A 13 -29.40 -7.57 -1.24
CA TYR A 13 -29.94 -8.75 -0.56
C TYR A 13 -29.56 -10.07 -1.27
N LEU A 14 -29.59 -10.10 -2.61
CA LEU A 14 -29.24 -11.29 -3.39
C LEU A 14 -27.73 -11.58 -3.44
N ILE A 15 -26.88 -10.55 -3.37
CA ILE A 15 -25.41 -10.73 -3.34
C ILE A 15 -24.94 -11.30 -2.00
N GLY A 16 -25.64 -11.03 -0.89
CA GLY A 16 -25.32 -11.58 0.42
C GLY A 16 -25.71 -13.05 0.62
N PHE A 17 -26.72 -13.54 -0.11
CA PHE A 17 -27.29 -14.87 0.14
C PHE A 17 -26.71 -15.99 -0.74
N ARG A 18 -25.88 -15.67 -1.74
CA ARG A 18 -25.33 -16.66 -2.70
C ARG A 18 -23.89 -17.12 -2.40
N SER A 19 -23.47 -17.08 -1.13
CA SER A 19 -22.24 -17.74 -0.66
C SER A 19 -22.55 -18.63 0.53
N GLY A 20 -23.21 -19.75 0.24
CA GLY A 20 -23.44 -20.78 1.23
C GLY A 20 -24.07 -22.01 0.59
N HIS A 21 -23.25 -23.04 0.43
CA HIS A 21 -23.61 -24.46 0.28
C HIS A 21 -23.91 -24.97 -1.14
N GLY A 22 -22.84 -25.45 -1.78
CA GLY A 22 -22.89 -26.53 -2.74
C GLY A 22 -22.00 -27.70 -2.29
N SER A 23 -22.60 -28.90 -2.20
CA SER A 23 -22.03 -30.25 -1.98
C SER A 23 -21.48 -30.57 -0.57
N THR A 24 -21.78 -31.71 0.09
CA THR A 24 -22.54 -32.93 -0.27
C THR A 24 -22.79 -33.76 1.00
N ALA A 25 -23.87 -34.55 0.99
CA ALA A 25 -24.13 -35.78 1.78
C ALA A 25 -24.47 -35.69 3.29
N ARG A 26 -25.79 -35.74 3.59
CA ARG A 26 -26.58 -36.78 4.32
C ARG A 26 -25.94 -37.57 5.50
N PRO A 27 -26.75 -38.14 6.43
CA PRO A 27 -27.31 -37.50 7.63
C PRO A 27 -26.99 -38.27 8.94
N ALA A 28 -27.08 -37.64 10.12
CA ALA A 28 -27.70 -38.20 11.35
C ALA A 28 -27.35 -37.42 12.63
N SER A 29 -28.39 -37.18 13.44
CA SER A 29 -28.39 -37.08 14.92
C SER A 29 -28.04 -35.72 15.57
N PRO A 30 -28.61 -35.41 16.75
CA PRO A 30 -29.19 -34.10 17.04
C PRO A 30 -28.40 -33.24 18.04
N VAL A 31 -28.54 -31.92 17.84
CA VAL A 31 -28.49 -30.82 18.81
C VAL A 31 -27.29 -30.78 19.77
N ALA A 32 -26.17 -30.23 19.27
CA ALA A 32 -25.18 -29.55 20.12
C ALA A 32 -25.52 -28.05 20.17
N PRO A 33 -25.47 -27.41 21.36
CA PRO A 33 -25.86 -26.01 21.51
C PRO A 33 -24.87 -25.14 20.74
N ARG A 34 -25.39 -24.44 19.72
CA ARG A 34 -24.68 -23.38 19.02
C ARG A 34 -24.37 -22.29 20.04
N VAL A 35 -23.12 -22.31 20.50
CA VAL A 35 -22.51 -21.19 21.23
C VAL A 35 -22.63 -19.97 20.33
N LEU A 36 -23.57 -19.10 20.70
CA LEU A 36 -23.74 -17.76 20.17
C LEU A 36 -22.52 -16.95 20.62
N VAL A 37 -21.42 -17.06 19.88
CA VAL A 37 -20.27 -16.18 20.04
C VAL A 37 -20.72 -14.80 19.55
N PRO A 38 -20.79 -13.77 20.41
CA PRO A 38 -21.18 -12.45 19.98
C PRO A 38 -20.15 -11.90 18.96
N PRO A 39 -20.60 -11.35 17.81
CA PRO A 39 -19.72 -10.93 16.72
C PRO A 39 -18.87 -9.67 17.05
N LEU A 40 -19.08 -9.06 18.22
CA LEU A 40 -18.48 -7.78 18.58
C LEU A 40 -17.00 -7.86 19.02
N LEU A 41 -16.52 -9.01 19.51
CA LEU A 41 -15.12 -9.15 19.93
C LEU A 41 -14.14 -9.53 18.78
N GLY A 42 -14.65 -9.95 17.62
CA GLY A 42 -13.81 -10.25 16.46
C GLY A 42 -13.22 -9.00 15.77
N ALA A 43 -13.83 -7.82 15.98
CA ALA A 43 -13.41 -6.59 15.32
C ALA A 43 -12.14 -5.98 15.92
N ALA A 44 -11.95 -6.04 17.24
CA ALA A 44 -10.79 -5.43 17.89
C ALA A 44 -9.47 -6.19 17.63
N GLY A 45 -9.52 -7.53 17.64
CA GLY A 45 -8.35 -8.38 17.38
C GLY A 45 -7.87 -8.31 15.93
N THR A 46 -8.79 -8.18 14.98
CA THR A 46 -8.46 -8.05 13.56
C THR A 46 -7.81 -6.70 13.24
N VAL A 47 -8.25 -5.59 13.85
CA VAL A 47 -7.64 -4.26 13.64
C VAL A 47 -6.19 -4.20 14.11
N GLY A 48 -5.85 -4.79 15.27
CA GLY A 48 -4.47 -4.83 15.78
C GLY A 48 -3.52 -5.69 14.93
N VAL A 49 -4.00 -6.85 14.47
CA VAL A 49 -3.20 -7.79 13.66
C VAL A 49 -3.06 -7.31 12.20
N LEU A 50 -4.11 -6.73 11.60
CA LEU A 50 -4.02 -6.09 10.28
C LEU A 50 -3.18 -4.80 10.32
N GLY A 51 -3.19 -4.04 11.43
CA GLY A 51 -2.32 -2.86 11.60
C GLY A 51 -0.84 -3.23 11.69
N ARG A 52 -0.48 -4.29 12.43
CA ARG A 52 0.89 -4.83 12.48
C ARG A 52 1.30 -5.49 11.16
N ARG A 53 0.39 -6.20 10.49
CA ARG A 53 0.63 -6.75 9.13
C ARG A 53 0.79 -5.64 8.09
N ARG A 54 0.05 -4.53 8.16
CA ARG A 54 0.26 -3.38 7.26
C ARG A 54 1.60 -2.71 7.50
N ARG A 55 2.04 -2.57 8.76
CA ARG A 55 3.39 -2.05 9.07
C ARG A 55 4.50 -2.98 8.57
N ARG A 56 4.34 -4.31 8.68
CA ARG A 56 5.31 -5.29 8.14
C ARG A 56 5.24 -5.49 6.63
N ALA A 57 4.05 -5.45 6.03
CA ALA A 57 3.84 -5.54 4.57
C ALA A 57 4.25 -4.26 3.84
N SER A 58 4.51 -3.17 4.58
CA SER A 58 5.13 -1.95 4.03
C SER A 58 6.65 -2.06 3.90
N ALA A 59 7.27 -3.16 4.35
CA ALA A 59 8.60 -3.55 3.88
C ALA A 59 8.48 -3.99 2.41
N GLN A 60 8.15 -3.03 1.54
CA GLN A 60 8.29 -3.20 0.11
C GLN A 60 9.75 -3.60 -0.14
N PRO A 61 10.00 -4.58 -1.03
CA PRO A 61 11.36 -4.96 -1.38
C PRO A 61 12.13 -3.68 -1.69
N ALA A 62 13.24 -3.46 -0.97
CA ALA A 62 14.10 -2.32 -1.22
C ALA A 62 14.43 -2.30 -2.70
N SER A 63 14.30 -1.14 -3.35
CA SER A 63 14.72 -1.06 -4.75
C SER A 63 16.19 -1.42 -4.86
N GLY A 64 16.61 -2.03 -5.97
CA GLY A 64 18.02 -2.36 -6.19
C GLY A 64 18.94 -1.16 -5.93
N LEU A 65 18.46 0.06 -6.22
CA LEU A 65 19.19 1.30 -5.98
C LEU A 65 19.39 1.62 -4.48
N GLN A 66 18.44 1.25 -3.62
CA GLN A 66 18.61 1.36 -2.16
C GLN A 66 19.59 0.30 -1.64
N VAL A 67 19.59 -0.90 -2.23
CA VAL A 67 20.57 -1.93 -1.90
C VAL A 67 21.98 -1.46 -2.26
N LEU A 68 22.16 -0.89 -3.46
CA LEU A 68 23.40 -0.25 -3.88
C LEU A 68 23.82 0.90 -2.94
N ALA A 69 22.91 1.81 -2.60
CA ALA A 69 23.20 2.88 -1.66
C ALA A 69 23.62 2.35 -0.28
N GLY A 70 22.93 1.31 0.21
CA GLY A 70 23.24 0.67 1.49
C GLY A 70 24.63 0.03 1.51
N THR A 71 24.99 -0.72 0.46
CA THR A 71 26.32 -1.34 0.37
C THR A 71 27.44 -0.30 0.26
N LEU A 72 27.22 0.81 -0.44
CA LEU A 72 28.17 1.92 -0.49
C LEU A 72 28.38 2.60 0.87
N VAL A 73 27.31 2.80 1.66
CA VAL A 73 27.43 3.35 3.01
C VAL A 73 28.17 2.40 3.93
N VAL A 74 27.84 1.10 3.90
CA VAL A 74 28.54 0.09 4.70
C VAL A 74 30.03 0.06 4.33
N GLY A 75 30.35 0.11 3.04
CA GLY A 75 31.74 0.14 2.61
C GLY A 75 32.48 1.40 3.03
N ALA A 76 31.87 2.58 2.85
CA ALA A 76 32.45 3.83 3.30
C ALA A 76 32.63 3.89 4.82
N ALA A 77 31.68 3.37 5.59
CA ALA A 77 31.76 3.28 7.05
C ALA A 77 32.87 2.32 7.51
N ALA A 78 33.16 1.29 6.72
CA ALA A 78 34.29 0.38 6.92
C ALA A 78 35.64 0.96 6.43
N GLY A 79 35.68 2.23 6.02
CA GLY A 79 36.89 2.89 5.50
C GLY A 79 37.29 2.45 4.08
N MET A 80 36.41 1.75 3.36
CA MET A 80 36.69 1.35 1.98
C MET A 80 36.56 2.51 1.01
N SER A 81 37.38 2.50 -0.04
CA SER A 81 37.24 3.45 -1.15
C SER A 81 35.91 3.26 -1.87
N LEU A 82 35.45 4.30 -2.57
CA LEU A 82 34.24 4.24 -3.38
C LEU A 82 34.34 3.17 -4.49
N GLN A 83 35.52 3.00 -5.12
CA GLN A 83 35.72 1.95 -6.12
C GLN A 83 35.61 0.54 -5.53
N THR A 84 36.20 0.30 -4.35
CA THR A 84 36.13 -1.00 -3.67
C THR A 84 34.70 -1.31 -3.26
N SER A 85 33.98 -0.31 -2.76
CA SER A 85 32.57 -0.43 -2.38
C SER A 85 31.67 -0.71 -3.59
N LEU A 86 31.92 -0.05 -4.73
CA LEU A 86 31.24 -0.32 -6.00
C LEU A 86 31.50 -1.75 -6.50
N LYS A 87 32.75 -2.20 -6.48
CA LYS A 87 33.11 -3.59 -6.83
C LYS A 87 32.39 -4.60 -5.93
N GLY A 88 32.36 -4.35 -4.62
CA GLY A 88 31.64 -5.19 -3.67
C GLY A 88 30.13 -5.22 -3.91
N ALA A 89 29.54 -4.10 -4.34
CA ALA A 89 28.11 -4.00 -4.62
C ALA A 89 27.67 -4.92 -5.78
N CYS A 90 28.55 -5.24 -6.74
CA CYS A 90 28.26 -6.16 -7.85
C CYS A 90 27.75 -7.54 -7.38
N GLY A 91 28.11 -8.00 -6.17
CA GLY A 91 27.63 -9.28 -5.62
C GLY A 91 26.19 -9.25 -5.11
N VAL A 92 25.61 -8.06 -4.87
CA VAL A 92 24.33 -7.91 -4.16
C VAL A 92 23.25 -7.27 -5.04
N VAL A 93 23.65 -6.48 -6.05
CA VAL A 93 22.72 -5.80 -6.95
C VAL A 93 22.22 -6.70 -8.09
N ASP A 94 21.16 -6.24 -8.76
CA ASP A 94 20.62 -6.90 -9.96
C ASP A 94 21.60 -6.87 -11.16
N SER A 95 21.29 -7.63 -12.21
CA SER A 95 22.16 -7.74 -13.40
C SER A 95 22.29 -6.42 -14.17
N GLN A 96 21.24 -5.60 -14.21
CA GLN A 96 21.26 -4.31 -14.90
C GLN A 96 22.19 -3.33 -14.20
N GLN A 97 22.07 -3.20 -12.88
CA GLN A 97 22.91 -2.33 -12.05
C GLN A 97 24.35 -2.82 -12.02
N ARG A 98 24.58 -4.13 -11.94
CA ARG A 98 25.92 -4.72 -12.08
C ARG A 98 26.59 -4.26 -13.37
N SER A 99 25.89 -4.35 -14.51
CA SER A 99 26.43 -3.93 -15.80
C SER A 99 26.77 -2.43 -15.84
N GLN A 100 25.97 -1.58 -15.18
CA GLN A 100 26.23 -0.14 -15.06
C GLN A 100 27.46 0.13 -14.19
N ILE A 101 27.58 -0.53 -13.03
CA ILE A 101 28.75 -0.41 -12.14
C ILE A 101 30.03 -0.84 -12.86
N GLU A 102 29.99 -1.97 -13.56
CA GLU A 102 31.14 -2.46 -14.32
C GLU A 102 31.55 -1.49 -15.44
N ARG A 103 30.59 -0.87 -16.14
CA ARG A 103 30.88 0.17 -17.14
C ARG A 103 31.57 1.37 -16.49
N VAL A 104 31.08 1.85 -15.34
CA VAL A 104 31.70 2.94 -14.59
C VAL A 104 33.12 2.57 -14.17
N LEU A 105 33.33 1.37 -13.63
CA LEU A 105 34.65 0.92 -13.20
C LEU A 105 35.62 0.79 -14.38
N ARG A 106 35.18 0.22 -15.51
CA ARG A 106 35.98 0.17 -16.75
C ARG A 106 36.35 1.56 -17.25
N ASN A 107 35.39 2.47 -17.34
CA ASN A 107 35.62 3.84 -17.80
C ASN A 107 36.52 4.63 -16.83
N SER A 108 36.44 4.34 -15.52
CA SER A 108 37.22 5.04 -14.50
C SER A 108 38.73 4.87 -14.67
N HIS A 109 39.17 3.78 -15.30
CA HIS A 109 40.59 3.58 -15.63
C HIS A 109 41.10 4.57 -16.69
N GLN A 110 40.22 5.12 -17.54
CA GLN A 110 40.61 6.01 -18.63
C GLN A 110 40.40 7.49 -18.29
N MET A 111 39.27 7.84 -17.65
CA MET A 111 38.86 9.23 -17.40
C MET A 111 38.80 9.61 -15.91
N GLY A 112 39.17 8.69 -15.02
CA GLY A 112 39.01 8.86 -13.57
C GLY A 112 37.59 8.59 -13.08
N LEU A 113 37.46 8.33 -11.77
CA LEU A 113 36.20 7.89 -11.16
C LEU A 113 35.09 8.93 -11.22
N GLY A 114 35.40 10.20 -10.94
CA GLY A 114 34.42 11.29 -10.93
C GLY A 114 33.77 11.49 -12.31
N ALA A 115 34.58 11.53 -13.37
CA ALA A 115 34.08 11.68 -14.73
C ALA A 115 33.30 10.43 -15.20
N ALA A 116 33.78 9.23 -14.87
CA ALA A 116 33.08 7.99 -15.21
C ALA A 116 31.72 7.88 -14.52
N LEU A 117 31.60 8.34 -13.26
CA LEU A 117 30.33 8.41 -12.55
C LEU A 117 29.39 9.47 -13.14
N ALA A 118 29.94 10.61 -13.58
CA ALA A 118 29.15 11.69 -14.20
C ALA A 118 28.58 11.29 -15.56
N ALA A 119 29.33 10.50 -16.34
CA ALA A 119 28.94 9.99 -17.64
C ALA A 119 28.05 8.72 -17.56
N ALA A 120 27.74 8.24 -16.36
CA ALA A 120 26.98 7.01 -16.19
C ALA A 120 25.50 7.21 -16.52
N GLU A 121 24.93 6.30 -17.31
CA GLU A 121 23.53 6.32 -17.72
C GLU A 121 22.71 5.19 -17.08
N GLY A 122 21.38 5.35 -17.10
CA GLY A 122 20.42 4.34 -16.68
C GLY A 122 19.87 4.53 -15.27
N SER A 123 19.38 3.44 -14.68
CA SER A 123 18.64 3.45 -13.41
C SER A 123 19.45 3.93 -12.21
N ALA A 124 20.77 3.73 -12.19
CA ALA A 124 21.65 4.24 -11.12
C ALA A 124 22.28 5.61 -11.40
N ALA A 125 22.04 6.21 -12.58
CA ALA A 125 22.61 7.50 -12.98
C ALA A 125 22.34 8.64 -11.97
N PRO A 126 21.14 8.79 -11.37
CA PRO A 126 20.90 9.86 -10.39
C PRO A 126 21.78 9.75 -9.14
N LEU A 127 22.07 8.52 -8.70
CA LEU A 127 22.99 8.26 -7.60
C LEU A 127 24.43 8.54 -8.03
N PHE A 128 24.86 7.98 -9.17
CA PHE A 128 26.21 8.18 -9.68
C PHE A 128 26.57 9.64 -9.93
N GLY A 129 25.64 10.44 -10.48
CA GLY A 129 25.86 11.88 -10.66
C GLY A 129 26.08 12.64 -9.34
N ARG A 130 25.42 12.23 -8.25
CA ARG A 130 25.68 12.81 -6.92
C ARG A 130 27.03 12.37 -6.36
N LEU A 131 27.40 11.12 -6.54
CA LEU A 131 28.71 10.61 -6.13
C LEU A 131 29.84 11.25 -6.94
N ALA A 132 29.63 11.52 -8.23
CA ALA A 132 30.56 12.26 -9.07
C ALA A 132 30.79 13.67 -8.52
N ARG A 133 29.71 14.39 -8.20
CA ARG A 133 29.81 15.73 -7.60
C ARG A 133 30.53 15.68 -6.25
N ALA A 134 30.17 14.74 -5.38
CA ALA A 134 30.82 14.58 -4.07
C ALA A 134 32.31 14.23 -4.21
N GLN A 135 32.68 13.41 -5.20
CA GLN A 135 34.06 13.07 -5.48
C GLN A 135 34.88 14.29 -5.95
N VAL A 136 34.28 15.17 -6.75
CA VAL A 136 34.95 16.39 -7.25
C VAL A 136 35.02 17.46 -6.16
N THR A 137 33.98 17.64 -5.35
CA THR A 137 33.93 18.68 -4.32
C THR A 137 34.55 18.25 -2.99
N GLY A 138 34.89 16.97 -2.82
CA GLY A 138 35.33 16.41 -1.55
C GLY A 138 34.21 16.31 -0.50
N ALA A 139 32.94 16.40 -0.90
CA ALA A 139 31.82 16.30 0.03
C ALA A 139 31.74 14.90 0.67
N PRO A 140 31.26 14.79 1.93
CA PRO A 140 31.19 13.52 2.64
C PRO A 140 30.29 12.51 1.91
N LEU A 141 30.89 11.38 1.51
CA LEU A 141 30.24 10.34 0.72
C LEU A 141 29.03 9.73 1.43
N ILE A 142 29.20 9.40 2.72
CA ILE A 142 28.14 8.81 3.55
C ILE A 142 26.93 9.74 3.63
N ALA A 143 27.16 11.04 3.87
CA ALA A 143 26.10 12.04 3.92
C ALA A 143 25.39 12.17 2.56
N THR A 144 26.14 12.11 1.46
CA THR A 144 25.61 12.21 0.10
C THR A 144 24.68 11.02 -0.23
N VAL A 145 25.12 9.80 0.11
CA VAL A 145 24.31 8.58 -0.10
C VAL A 145 23.10 8.55 0.85
N ALA A 146 23.27 8.98 2.10
CA ALA A 146 22.18 9.07 3.07
C ALA A 146 21.10 10.07 2.63
N ALA A 147 21.50 11.23 2.11
CA ALA A 147 20.60 12.23 1.55
C ALA A 147 19.84 11.68 0.34
N PHE A 148 20.55 11.02 -0.59
CA PHE A 148 19.91 10.34 -1.73
C PHE A 148 18.87 9.31 -1.27
N ALA A 149 19.20 8.46 -0.30
CA ALA A 149 18.28 7.46 0.23
C ALA A 149 17.07 8.10 0.94
N ALA A 150 17.27 9.24 1.62
CA ALA A 150 16.19 9.99 2.25
C ALA A 150 15.22 10.59 1.22
N GLU A 151 15.76 11.16 0.13
CA GLU A 151 14.98 11.70 -0.97
C GLU A 151 14.23 10.63 -1.75
N ASP A 152 14.85 9.49 -2.08
CA ASP A 152 14.14 8.38 -2.73
C ASP A 152 12.98 7.88 -1.85
N ARG A 153 13.20 7.76 -0.53
CA ARG A 153 12.14 7.46 0.44
C ARG A 153 11.06 8.54 0.48
N ALA A 154 11.41 9.81 0.37
CA ALA A 154 10.46 10.93 0.35
C ALA A 154 9.63 10.91 -0.95
N HIS A 155 10.25 10.71 -2.11
CA HIS A 155 9.57 10.58 -3.40
C HIS A 155 8.57 9.41 -3.41
N ARG A 156 8.96 8.25 -2.88
CA ARG A 156 8.05 7.10 -2.74
C ARG A 156 6.87 7.41 -1.82
N ARG A 157 7.13 8.04 -0.68
CA ARG A 157 6.07 8.47 0.25
C ARG A 157 5.13 9.49 -0.39
N GLY A 158 5.66 10.44 -1.17
CA GLY A 158 4.88 11.43 -1.89
C GLY A 158 3.82 10.81 -2.81
N ARG A 159 4.20 9.80 -3.60
CA ARG A 159 3.26 9.06 -4.48
C ARG A 159 2.12 8.38 -3.70
N GLY A 160 2.42 7.83 -2.52
CA GLY A 160 1.40 7.25 -1.65
C GLY A 160 0.48 8.30 -1.01
N VAL A 161 1.03 9.45 -0.63
CA VAL A 161 0.27 10.57 -0.05
C VAL A 161 -0.66 11.19 -1.10
N GLU A 162 -0.24 11.33 -2.35
CA GLU A 162 -1.11 11.80 -3.43
C GLU A 162 -2.29 10.86 -3.67
N ALA A 163 -2.07 9.55 -3.66
CA ALA A 163 -3.15 8.57 -3.74
C ALA A 163 -4.10 8.68 -2.53
N ALA A 164 -3.55 8.87 -1.33
CA ALA A 164 -4.32 9.02 -0.10
C ALA A 164 -5.17 10.31 -0.10
N ARG A 165 -4.66 11.43 -0.65
CA ARG A 165 -5.41 12.70 -0.77
C ARG A 165 -6.64 12.60 -1.67
N ARG A 166 -6.71 11.60 -2.56
CA ARG A 166 -7.89 11.35 -3.41
C ARG A 166 -8.95 10.47 -2.73
N LEU A 167 -8.64 9.83 -1.61
CA LEU A 167 -9.58 8.96 -0.88
C LEU A 167 -10.75 9.73 -0.26
N PRO A 168 -10.55 10.86 0.45
CA PRO A 168 -11.67 11.59 1.05
C PRO A 168 -12.74 11.97 0.03
N VAL A 169 -12.32 12.51 -1.13
CA VAL A 169 -13.23 12.96 -2.20
C VAL A 169 -14.05 11.80 -2.79
N LYS A 170 -13.45 10.60 -2.88
CA LYS A 170 -14.15 9.40 -3.33
C LYS A 170 -15.09 8.81 -2.28
N LEU A 171 -14.89 9.12 -1.00
CA LEU A 171 -15.71 8.64 0.11
C LEU A 171 -16.81 9.62 0.51
N THR A 172 -16.68 10.92 0.24
CA THR A 172 -17.74 11.91 0.49
C THR A 172 -18.98 11.66 -0.38
N ILE A 173 -18.81 11.23 -1.64
CA ILE A 173 -19.94 10.95 -2.53
C ILE A 173 -20.79 9.77 -2.00
N PRO A 174 -20.24 8.58 -1.70
CA PRO A 174 -20.99 7.48 -1.10
C PRO A 174 -21.61 7.87 0.24
N LEU A 175 -20.87 8.60 1.09
CA LEU A 175 -21.36 8.98 2.41
C LEU A 175 -22.57 9.92 2.30
N ALA A 176 -22.49 10.93 1.43
CA ALA A 176 -23.60 11.84 1.16
C ALA A 176 -24.82 11.10 0.55
N LEU A 177 -24.57 10.17 -0.36
CA LEU A 177 -25.62 9.31 -0.94
C LEU A 177 -26.25 8.37 0.09
N LEU A 178 -25.56 8.07 1.20
CA LEU A 178 -26.07 7.22 2.29
C LEU A 178 -26.82 8.01 3.37
N VAL A 179 -26.51 9.30 3.53
CA VAL A 179 -27.26 10.19 4.44
C VAL A 179 -28.68 10.46 3.91
N LEU A 180 -28.83 10.65 2.60
CA LEU A 180 -30.13 10.91 1.96
C LEU A 180 -31.21 9.83 2.22
N PRO A 181 -30.95 8.52 2.03
CA PRO A 181 -31.93 7.48 2.34
C PRO A 181 -32.17 7.36 3.84
N GLY A 182 -31.16 7.56 4.68
CA GLY A 182 -31.33 7.60 6.13
C GLY A 182 -32.29 8.70 6.58
N PHE A 183 -32.14 9.90 6.02
CA PHE A 183 -33.03 11.03 6.29
C PHE A 183 -34.46 10.79 5.78
N LEU A 184 -34.60 10.20 4.60
CA LEU A 184 -35.91 9.86 4.04
C LEU A 184 -36.61 8.82 4.91
N LEU A 185 -35.90 7.79 5.38
CA LEU A 185 -36.43 6.82 6.34
C LEU A 185 -36.83 7.50 7.64
N LEU A 186 -35.98 8.35 8.22
CA LEU A 186 -36.26 9.01 9.50
C LEU A 186 -37.51 9.90 9.43
N THR A 187 -37.70 10.60 8.30
CA THR A 187 -38.80 11.53 8.10
C THR A 187 -40.10 10.83 7.69
N ALA A 188 -40.03 9.82 6.81
CA ALA A 188 -41.21 9.14 6.28
C ALA A 188 -41.67 7.95 7.14
N ALA A 189 -40.82 7.40 8.02
CA ALA A 189 -41.17 6.24 8.85
C ALA A 189 -42.40 6.47 9.74
N PRO A 190 -42.57 7.61 10.46
CA PRO A 190 -43.75 7.82 11.30
C PRO A 190 -45.05 7.85 10.48
N ALA A 191 -45.01 8.49 9.31
CA ALA A 191 -46.16 8.56 8.41
C ALA A 191 -46.52 7.17 7.87
N ALA A 192 -45.52 6.38 7.46
CA ALA A 192 -45.72 5.01 6.99
C ALA A 192 -46.27 4.08 8.08
N VAL A 193 -45.76 4.18 9.33
CA VAL A 193 -46.27 3.41 10.47
C VAL A 193 -47.74 3.75 10.75
N GLY A 194 -48.10 5.04 10.69
CA GLY A 194 -49.49 5.47 10.86
C GLY A 194 -50.41 4.92 9.76
N SER A 195 -49.96 4.87 8.51
CA SER A 195 -50.72 4.27 7.40
C SER A 195 -50.90 2.76 7.57
N ILE A 196 -49.85 2.05 7.98
CA ILE A 196 -49.88 0.60 8.20
C ILE A 196 -50.81 0.26 9.38
N GLN A 197 -50.74 0.99 10.50
CA GLN A 197 -51.65 0.77 11.63
C GLN A 197 -53.12 0.96 11.26
N ARG A 198 -53.44 1.92 10.38
CA ARG A 198 -54.82 2.15 9.90
C ARG A 198 -55.32 1.04 8.97
N LEU A 199 -54.43 0.43 8.19
CA LEU A 199 -54.77 -0.64 7.24
C LEU A 199 -54.75 -2.04 7.88
N LEU A 200 -53.88 -2.26 8.87
CA LEU A 200 -53.68 -3.55 9.54
C LEU A 200 -54.45 -3.66 10.87
N GLY A 201 -54.81 -2.52 11.48
CA GLY A 201 -55.67 -2.47 12.67
C GLY A 201 -57.05 -3.16 12.55
N PRO A 202 -57.69 -3.25 11.36
CA PRO A 202 -58.91 -4.03 11.18
C PRO A 202 -58.69 -5.55 11.06
N LEU A 203 -57.44 -6.01 10.94
CA LEU A 203 -57.09 -7.42 10.66
C LEU A 203 -56.41 -8.13 11.85
N LEU A 204 -56.02 -7.39 12.90
CA LEU A 204 -55.65 -7.98 14.20
C LEU A 204 -56.82 -7.75 15.18
N PRO A 205 -57.48 -8.82 15.68
CA PRO A 205 -58.52 -8.73 16.71
C PRO A 205 -57.98 -8.23 18.05
#